data_AF-A0ABD5Z1E0-F1
#
_entry.id   AF-A0ABD5Z1E0-F1
#
_cell.length_a   1.000
_cell.length_b   1.000
_cell.length_c   1.000
_cell.angle_alpha   90.00
_cell.angle_beta   90.00
_cell.angle_gamma   90.00
#
_symmetry.space_group_name_H-M   'P 1'
#
loop_
_entity.id
_entity.type
_entity.pdbx_description
1 polymer ?
#
loop_
_entity_poly.entity_id
_entity_poly.type
_entity_poly.pdbx_seq_one_letter_code
_entity_poly.pdbx_strand_id
1 'polypeptide(L)'
;MSRVLKVSGFAGLAIQMLWGMMNVSFHITGPPPYFAQLVGAHAHFGVLGILAVVTGFAVERFDVAGTRRSVAVWGFVAGQWLLPFTLVAQGVTGMAQLGMLMFLWGLCLFASMAVMTLKALRAE
;
A
#
# COMPACT_ATOMS: atom_id res chain seq x y z
N MET A 1 10.72 14.16 -3.79
CA MET A 1 9.96 12.90 -4.01
C MET A 1 9.63 12.13 -2.75
N SER A 2 10.51 12.03 -1.75
CA SER A 2 10.21 11.42 -0.43
C SER A 2 9.01 12.03 0.31
N ARG A 3 8.72 13.32 0.08
CA ARG A 3 7.46 13.96 0.54
C ARG A 3 6.23 13.24 0.01
N VAL A 4 6.27 12.71 -1.22
CA VAL A 4 5.15 11.95 -1.83
C VAL A 4 4.87 10.69 -1.03
N LEU A 5 5.90 9.92 -0.68
CA LEU A 5 5.74 8.72 0.15
C LEU A 5 5.18 9.05 1.54
N LYS A 6 5.71 10.10 2.19
CA LYS A 6 5.23 10.53 3.50
C LYS A 6 3.75 10.95 3.44
N VAL A 7 3.38 11.78 2.47
CA VAL A 7 1.99 12.23 2.27
C VAL A 7 1.08 11.05 1.91
N SER A 8 1.49 10.19 0.98
CA SER A 8 0.76 8.98 0.59
C SER A 8 0.55 8.06 1.79
N GLY A 9 1.57 7.88 2.63
CA GLY A 9 1.51 7.05 3.82
C GLY A 9 0.51 7.60 4.84
N PHE A 10 0.62 8.88 5.20
CA PHE A 10 -0.34 9.52 6.11
C PHE A 10 -1.77 9.54 5.55
N ALA A 11 -1.94 9.78 4.25
CA ALA A 11 -3.25 9.71 3.61
C ALA A 11 -3.83 8.28 3.67
N GLY A 12 -3.01 7.26 3.42
CA GLY A 12 -3.41 5.85 3.58
C GLY A 12 -3.84 5.53 5.01
N LEU A 13 -3.12 6.02 6.02
CA LEU A 13 -3.48 5.85 7.43
C LEU A 13 -4.79 6.56 7.79
N ALA A 14 -5.00 7.78 7.29
CA ALA A 14 -6.24 8.50 7.50
C ALA A 14 -7.44 7.74 6.89
N ILE A 15 -7.28 7.22 5.67
CA ILE A 15 -8.29 6.37 5.03
C ILE A 15 -8.50 5.08 5.81
N GLN A 16 -7.44 4.44 6.32
CA GLN A 16 -7.56 3.24 7.14
C GLN A 16 -8.43 3.48 8.38
N MET A 17 -8.32 4.64 9.04
CA MET A 17 -9.17 4.99 10.18
C MET A 17 -10.65 5.11 9.78
N LEU A 18 -10.94 5.86 8.71
CA LEU A 18 -12.29 5.98 8.17
C LEU A 18 -12.85 4.62 7.74
N TRP A 19 -12.02 3.79 7.11
CA TRP A 19 -12.38 2.44 6.69
C TRP A 19 -12.69 1.53 7.87
N GLY A 20 -11.93 1.63 8.96
CA GLY A 20 -12.21 0.90 10.19
C GLY A 20 -13.59 1.24 10.75
N MET A 21 -13.95 2.52 10.77
CA MET A 21 -15.29 2.96 11.17
C MET A 21 -16.39 2.40 10.26
N MET A 22 -16.14 2.34 8.95
CA MET A 22 -17.05 1.71 7.99
C MET A 22 -17.22 0.21 8.26
N ASN A 23 -16.13 -0.52 8.53
CA ASN A 23 -16.18 -1.94 8.88
C ASN A 23 -17.00 -2.18 10.16
N VAL A 24 -16.84 -1.32 11.18
CA VAL A 24 -17.67 -1.35 12.40
C VAL A 24 -19.15 -1.15 12.06
N SER A 25 -19.46 -0.20 11.17
CA SER A 25 -20.84 0.05 10.73
C SER A 25 -21.45 -1.20 10.08
N PHE A 26 -20.71 -1.89 9.20
CA PHE A 26 -21.15 -3.15 8.60
C PHE A 26 -21.31 -4.29 9.61
N HIS A 27 -20.46 -4.36 10.64
CA HIS A 27 -20.65 -5.34 11.71
C HIS A 27 -21.97 -5.14 12.46
N ILE A 28 -22.41 -3.89 12.63
CA ILE A 28 -23.67 -3.57 13.32
C ILE A 28 -24.87 -3.86 12.41
N THR A 29 -24.82 -3.47 11.14
CA THR A 29 -25.96 -3.57 10.22
C THR A 29 -26.08 -4.92 9.51
N GLY A 30 -25.02 -5.73 9.56
CA GLY A 30 -24.90 -6.99 8.82
C GLY A 30 -23.76 -6.93 7.79
N PRO A 31 -22.74 -7.80 7.89
CA PRO A 31 -21.59 -7.76 7.00
C PRO A 31 -21.96 -8.20 5.57
N PRO A 32 -21.47 -7.50 4.52
CA PRO A 32 -21.69 -7.92 3.14
C PRO A 32 -20.95 -9.23 2.82
N PRO A 33 -21.30 -9.93 1.72
CA PRO A 33 -20.63 -11.19 1.33
C PRO A 33 -19.11 -11.06 1.10
N TYR A 34 -18.63 -9.87 0.76
CA TYR A 34 -17.21 -9.56 0.53
C TYR A 34 -16.53 -8.85 1.71
N PHE A 35 -17.08 -9.02 2.93
CA PHE A 35 -16.58 -8.34 4.12
C PHE A 35 -15.12 -8.68 4.44
N ALA A 36 -14.67 -9.91 4.16
CA ALA A 36 -13.28 -10.31 4.33
C ALA A 36 -12.32 -9.46 3.47
N GLN A 37 -12.72 -9.12 2.25
CA GLN A 37 -11.97 -8.25 1.35
C GLN A 37 -11.89 -6.81 1.90
N LEU A 38 -12.99 -6.30 2.51
CA LEU A 38 -13.00 -4.98 3.15
C LEU A 38 -12.07 -4.91 4.37
N VAL A 39 -12.08 -5.95 5.21
CA VAL A 39 -11.15 -6.06 6.36
C VAL A 39 -9.70 -6.20 5.87
N GLY A 40 -9.48 -7.00 4.83
CA GLY A 40 -8.18 -7.12 4.20
C GLY A 40 -7.66 -5.79 3.66
N ALA A 41 -8.49 -5.03 2.94
CA ALA A 41 -8.10 -3.74 2.37
C ALA A 41 -7.78 -2.70 3.47
N HIS A 42 -8.58 -2.67 4.54
CA HIS A 42 -8.30 -1.87 5.74
C HIS A 42 -6.90 -2.18 6.32
N ALA A 43 -6.59 -3.46 6.51
CA ALA A 43 -5.30 -3.86 7.06
C ALA A 43 -4.13 -3.43 6.15
N HIS A 44 -4.29 -3.54 4.84
CA HIS A 44 -3.28 -3.10 3.87
C HIS A 44 -3.03 -1.59 3.94
N PHE A 45 -4.07 -0.76 4.00
CA PHE A 45 -3.89 0.69 4.16
C PHE A 45 -3.13 1.05 5.44
N GLY A 46 -3.33 0.29 6.52
CA GLY A 46 -2.60 0.45 7.77
C GLY A 46 -1.12 0.14 7.62
N VAL A 47 -0.78 -1.11 7.29
CA VAL A 47 0.63 -1.55 7.22
C VAL A 47 1.40 -0.83 6.12
N LEU A 48 0.82 -0.69 4.92
CA LEU A 48 1.48 -0.03 3.79
C LEU A 48 1.57 1.48 4.01
N GLY A 49 0.62 2.08 4.73
CA GLY A 49 0.68 3.48 5.14
C GLY A 49 1.88 3.78 6.03
N ILE A 50 2.08 2.97 7.08
CA ILE A 50 3.26 3.09 7.98
C ILE A 50 4.55 2.89 7.17
N LEU A 51 4.62 1.83 6.38
CA LEU A 51 5.79 1.52 5.57
C LEU A 51 6.10 2.63 4.55
N ALA A 52 5.10 3.27 3.95
CA ALA A 52 5.31 4.41 3.07
C ALA A 52 5.95 5.59 3.80
N VAL A 53 5.47 5.93 5.01
CA VAL A 53 6.07 6.99 5.83
C VAL A 53 7.53 6.67 6.16
N VAL A 54 7.80 5.46 6.68
CA VAL A 54 9.15 5.00 7.05
C VAL A 54 10.07 4.98 5.82
N THR A 55 9.62 4.41 4.71
CA THR A 55 10.37 4.38 3.44
C THR A 55 10.65 5.79 2.94
N GLY A 56 9.69 6.71 3.09
CA GLY A 56 9.86 8.11 2.74
C GLY A 56 11.03 8.78 3.48
N PHE A 57 11.22 8.48 4.77
CA PHE A 57 12.39 8.91 5.54
C PHE A 57 13.67 8.17 5.11
N ALA A 58 13.59 6.84 4.93
CA ALA A 58 14.74 6.03 4.54
C ALA A 58 15.32 6.42 3.16
N VAL A 59 14.46 6.77 2.19
CA VAL A 59 14.86 7.25 0.86
C VAL A 59 15.72 8.52 0.95
N GLU A 60 15.42 9.42 1.89
CA GLU A 60 16.25 10.60 2.15
C GLU A 60 17.55 10.20 2.87
N ARG A 61 17.44 9.35 3.90
CA ARG A 61 18.57 8.93 4.73
C ARG A 61 19.67 8.16 3.98
N PHE A 62 19.30 7.37 2.96
CA PHE A 62 20.22 6.57 2.15
C PHE A 62 20.58 7.21 0.80
N ASP A 63 20.26 8.50 0.64
CA ASP A 63 20.50 9.27 -0.59
C ASP A 63 20.13 8.50 -1.87
N VAL A 64 18.90 7.97 -1.90
CA VAL A 64 18.42 7.21 -3.06
C VAL A 64 18.07 8.22 -4.16
N ALA A 65 18.72 8.08 -5.32
CA ALA A 65 18.60 9.00 -6.45
C ALA A 65 18.25 8.30 -7.78
N GLY A 66 17.92 9.11 -8.79
CA GLY A 66 17.65 8.68 -10.16
C GLY A 66 16.54 7.64 -10.29
N THR A 67 16.73 6.67 -11.18
CA THR A 67 15.76 5.60 -11.46
C THR A 67 15.43 4.77 -10.21
N ARG A 68 16.42 4.51 -9.35
CA ARG A 68 16.20 3.77 -8.10
C ARG A 68 15.22 4.50 -7.18
N ARG A 69 15.35 5.83 -7.08
CA ARG A 69 14.40 6.65 -6.32
C ARG A 69 13.00 6.59 -6.91
N SER A 70 12.90 6.65 -8.24
CA SER A 70 11.62 6.57 -8.94
C SER A 70 10.92 5.24 -8.67
N VAL A 71 11.65 4.11 -8.81
CA VAL A 71 11.12 2.77 -8.51
C VAL A 71 10.68 2.66 -7.05
N ALA A 72 11.53 3.05 -6.10
CA ALA A 72 11.21 2.96 -4.67
C ALA A 72 10.02 3.83 -4.25
N VAL A 73 9.85 5.01 -4.88
CA VAL A 73 8.76 5.93 -4.54
C VAL A 73 7.47 5.55 -5.25
N TRP A 74 7.48 5.51 -6.60
CA TRP A 74 6.26 5.34 -7.38
C TRP A 74 5.79 3.89 -7.43
N GLY A 75 6.70 2.93 -7.43
CA GLY A 75 6.34 1.52 -7.29
C GLY A 75 5.63 1.28 -5.96
N PHE A 76 6.12 1.89 -4.88
CA PHE A 76 5.51 1.74 -3.57
C PHE A 76 4.14 2.44 -3.51
N VAL A 77 4.03 3.67 -4.01
CA VAL A 77 2.75 4.40 -4.05
C VAL A 77 1.73 3.62 -4.87
N ALA A 78 2.08 3.16 -6.08
CA ALA A 78 1.17 2.36 -6.91
C ALA A 78 0.71 1.10 -6.17
N GLY A 79 1.65 0.35 -5.58
CA GLY A 79 1.35 -0.84 -4.81
C GLY A 79 0.46 -0.58 -3.59
N GLN A 80 0.76 0.48 -2.82
CA GLN A 80 0.02 0.88 -1.62
C GLN A 80 -1.46 1.14 -1.92
N TRP A 81 -1.75 1.81 -3.04
CA TRP A 81 -3.12 2.20 -3.38
C TRP A 81 -3.86 1.13 -4.17
N LEU A 82 -3.20 0.55 -5.17
CA LEU A 82 -3.88 -0.32 -6.13
C LEU A 82 -4.09 -1.73 -5.59
N LEU A 83 -3.27 -2.21 -4.65
CA LEU A 83 -3.49 -3.51 -4.01
C LEU A 83 -4.80 -3.55 -3.20
N PRO A 84 -5.02 -2.69 -2.19
CA PRO A 84 -6.29 -2.68 -1.46
C PRO A 84 -7.46 -2.31 -2.37
N PHE A 85 -7.28 -1.40 -3.33
CA PHE A 85 -8.33 -1.08 -4.30
C PHE A 85 -8.76 -2.30 -5.12
N THR A 86 -7.80 -3.06 -5.65
CA THR A 86 -8.07 -4.27 -6.45
C THR A 86 -8.78 -5.34 -5.60
N LEU A 87 -8.42 -5.47 -4.32
CA LEU A 87 -9.05 -6.40 -3.40
C LEU A 87 -10.54 -6.06 -3.20
N VAL A 88 -10.85 -4.79 -3.00
CA VAL A 88 -12.23 -4.32 -2.87
C VAL A 88 -12.98 -4.46 -4.19
N ALA A 89 -12.37 -4.07 -5.31
CA ALA A 89 -12.98 -4.18 -6.63
C ALA A 89 -13.32 -5.65 -6.97
N GLN A 90 -12.42 -6.59 -6.67
CA GLN A 90 -12.70 -8.03 -6.82
C GLN A 90 -13.88 -8.47 -5.95
N GLY A 91 -13.94 -8.03 -4.69
CA GLY A 91 -15.05 -8.33 -3.78
C GLY A 91 -16.40 -7.78 -4.24
N VAL A 92 -16.42 -6.55 -4.74
CA VAL A 92 -17.65 -5.85 -5.18
C VAL A 92 -18.16 -6.37 -6.53
N THR A 93 -17.27 -6.64 -7.48
CA THR A 93 -17.65 -7.05 -8.84
C THR A 93 -17.77 -8.57 -9.01
N GLY A 94 -17.18 -9.36 -8.10
CA GLY A 94 -17.09 -10.82 -8.23
C GLY A 94 -16.13 -11.29 -9.34
N MET A 95 -15.43 -10.39 -10.02
CA MET A 95 -14.52 -10.73 -11.12
C MET A 95 -13.20 -11.28 -10.58
N ALA A 96 -13.10 -12.61 -10.48
CA ALA A 96 -11.93 -13.30 -9.95
C ALA A 96 -10.61 -12.90 -10.64
N GLN A 97 -10.65 -12.59 -11.94
CA GLN A 97 -9.50 -12.19 -12.77
C GLN A 97 -8.78 -10.94 -12.25
N LEU A 98 -9.49 -10.04 -11.55
CA LEU A 98 -8.88 -8.86 -10.92
C LEU A 98 -7.82 -9.26 -9.88
N GLY A 99 -7.93 -10.46 -9.29
CA GLY A 99 -6.92 -11.01 -8.40
C GLY A 99 -5.53 -11.10 -9.02
N MET A 100 -5.42 -11.28 -10.34
CA MET A 100 -4.13 -11.30 -11.02
C MET A 100 -3.38 -9.96 -10.91
N LEU A 101 -4.10 -8.84 -10.88
CA LEU A 101 -3.49 -7.52 -10.71
C LEU A 101 -2.84 -7.36 -9.34
N MET A 102 -3.27 -8.09 -8.31
CA MET A 102 -2.63 -8.06 -7.00
C MET A 102 -1.18 -8.53 -7.05
N PHE A 103 -0.85 -9.50 -7.92
CA PHE A 103 0.53 -9.91 -8.14
C PHE A 103 1.36 -8.78 -8.76
N LEU A 104 0.80 -8.03 -9.72
CA LEU A 104 1.48 -6.87 -10.31
C LEU A 104 1.78 -5.82 -9.25
N TRP A 105 0.80 -5.45 -8.42
CA TRP A 105 0.98 -4.47 -7.35
C TRP A 105 1.94 -4.97 -6.27
N GLY A 106 1.90 -6.27 -5.96
CA GLY A 106 2.86 -6.94 -5.10
C GLY A 106 4.29 -6.87 -5.65
N LEU A 107 4.47 -7.07 -6.96
CA LEU A 107 5.76 -6.91 -7.63
C LEU A 107 6.27 -5.47 -7.57
N CYS A 108 5.40 -4.46 -7.66
CA CYS A 108 5.78 -3.06 -7.47
C CYS A 108 6.28 -2.80 -6.04
N LEU A 109 5.58 -3.31 -5.02
CA LEU A 109 6.01 -3.22 -3.62
C LEU A 109 7.33 -3.95 -3.40
N PHE A 110 7.44 -5.17 -3.92
CA PHE A 110 8.65 -5.97 -3.85
C PHE A 110 9.84 -5.26 -4.48
N ALA A 111 9.72 -4.76 -5.72
CA ALA A 111 10.79 -4.03 -6.40
C ALA A 111 11.19 -2.78 -5.62
N SER A 112 10.22 -2.06 -5.05
CA SER A 112 10.49 -0.87 -4.22
C SER A 112 11.31 -1.22 -2.99
N MET A 113 10.93 -2.28 -2.27
CA MET A 113 11.65 -2.74 -1.07
C MET A 113 13.00 -3.35 -1.41
N ALA A 114 13.10 -4.11 -2.51
CA ALA A 114 14.37 -4.67 -2.97
C ALA A 114 15.40 -3.55 -3.26
N VAL A 115 14.97 -2.46 -3.90
CA VAL A 115 15.85 -1.29 -4.12
C VAL A 115 16.31 -0.69 -2.79
N MET A 116 15.42 -0.55 -1.81
CA MET A 116 15.75 -0.02 -0.49
C MET A 116 16.70 -0.95 0.27
N THR A 117 16.47 -2.27 0.23
CA THR A 117 17.35 -3.28 0.81
C THR A 117 18.76 -3.21 0.21
N LEU A 118 18.86 -3.18 -1.12
CA LEU A 118 20.16 -3.08 -1.80
C LEU A 118 20.89 -1.77 -1.49
N LYS A 119 20.16 -0.69 -1.23
CA LYS A 119 20.74 0.58 -0.80
C LYS A 119 21.20 0.54 0.65
N ALA A 120 20.42 -0.05 1.54
CA ALA A 120 20.80 -0.22 2.94
C ALA A 120 22.05 -1.10 3.09
N LEU A 121 22.18 -2.18 2.30
CA LEU A 121 23.37 -3.04 2.30
C LEU A 121 24.66 -2.36 1.83
N ARG A 122 24.57 -1.24 1.10
CA ARG A 122 25.72 -0.51 0.56
C ARG A 122 25.96 0.82 1.28
N ALA A 123 25.28 1.04 2.40
CA ALA A 123 25.33 2.29 3.16
C ALA A 123 26.42 2.29 4.27
N GLU A 124 27.39 1.37 4.18
CA GLU A 124 28.60 1.35 5.01
C GLU A 124 29.51 2.55 4.74
#